data_AF-A0A5P0JIX3-F1
#
_entry.id   AF-A0A5P0JIX3-F1
#
_cell.length_a   1.000
_cell.length_b   1.000
_cell.length_c   1.000
_cell.angle_alpha   90.00
_cell.angle_beta   90.00
_cell.angle_gamma   90.00
#
_symmetry.space_group_name_H-M   'P 1'
#
loop_
_entity.id
_entity.type
_entity.pdbx_description
1 polymer ?
#
loop_
_entity_poly.entity_id
_entity_poly.type
_entity_poly.pdbx_seq_one_letter_code
_entity_poly.pdbx_strand_id
1 'polypeptide(L)'
;MFDLSSKVLAEEHYPLPERTQQTLEHALLNAIAQFIDSYQRKLRELIAISVILPGLVDPDSGKIHYMPHIQVENWGLVEALEERFKVTCFVGHDIRSLALAEHYFGASQDCEDSILVRVHRGTGAGIISNGRIFIGRNGNVGEIGHIQVEPLG
;
A
#
# COMPACT_ATOMS: atom_id res chain seq x y z
N MET A 1 1.32 -12.96 4.87
CA MET A 1 -0.01 -13.58 5.07
C MET A 1 -0.48 -13.29 6.47
N PHE A 2 -1.70 -12.76 6.58
CA PHE A 2 -2.33 -12.39 7.84
C PHE A 2 -3.67 -13.09 7.97
N ASP A 3 -4.15 -13.30 9.20
CA ASP A 3 -5.57 -13.57 9.44
C ASP A 3 -6.38 -12.27 9.55
N LEU A 4 -7.70 -12.39 9.72
CA LEU A 4 -8.62 -11.26 9.85
C LEU A 4 -8.40 -10.41 11.11
N SER A 5 -7.62 -10.91 12.09
CA SER A 5 -7.22 -10.17 13.28
C SER A 5 -5.88 -9.47 13.12
N SER A 6 -5.37 -9.36 11.88
CA SER A 6 -4.03 -8.82 11.53
C SER A 6 -2.84 -9.62 12.09
N LYS A 7 -3.06 -10.87 12.56
CA LYS A 7 -1.96 -11.70 13.05
C LYS A 7 -1.18 -12.28 11.87
N VAL A 8 0.15 -12.12 11.91
CA VAL A 8 1.06 -12.72 10.91
C VAL A 8 1.01 -14.24 11.02
N LEU A 9 0.70 -14.91 9.91
CA LEU A 9 0.72 -16.38 9.80
C LEU A 9 1.97 -16.90 9.06
N ALA A 10 2.45 -16.13 8.09
CA ALA A 10 3.67 -16.38 7.33
C ALA A 10 4.14 -15.10 6.64
N GLU A 11 5.44 -14.92 6.50
CA GLU A 11 6.08 -13.77 5.86
C GLU A 11 7.33 -14.23 5.11
N GLU A 12 7.54 -13.67 3.92
CA GLU A 12 8.72 -13.91 3.10
C GLU A 12 9.15 -12.62 2.42
N HIS A 13 10.45 -12.53 2.12
CA HIS A 13 11.08 -11.35 1.55
C HIS A 13 11.66 -11.70 0.20
N TYR A 14 11.22 -10.98 -0.83
CA TYR A 14 11.62 -11.20 -2.21
C TYR A 14 12.39 -9.96 -2.71
N PRO A 15 13.61 -10.12 -3.24
CA PRO A 15 14.27 -9.01 -3.92
C PRO A 15 13.53 -8.71 -5.23
N LEU A 16 13.19 -7.44 -5.45
CA LEU A 16 12.59 -6.95 -6.69
C LEU A 16 13.54 -5.92 -7.34
N PRO A 17 14.62 -6.36 -8.02
CA PRO A 17 15.61 -5.46 -8.62
C PRO A 17 15.11 -4.79 -9.92
N GLU A 18 13.93 -5.16 -10.40
CA GLU A 18 13.33 -4.71 -11.65
C GLU A 18 13.20 -3.19 -11.72
N ARG A 19 13.36 -2.65 -12.93
CA ARG A 19 13.42 -1.19 -13.17
C ARG A 19 12.37 -0.69 -14.15
N THR A 20 11.51 -1.58 -14.65
CA THR A 20 10.38 -1.21 -15.53
C THR A 20 9.07 -1.72 -14.95
N GLN A 21 7.97 -1.05 -15.26
CA GLN A 21 6.63 -1.47 -14.83
C GLN A 21 6.35 -2.94 -15.18
N GLN A 22 6.59 -3.34 -16.43
CA GLN A 22 6.28 -4.69 -16.92
C GLN A 22 7.10 -5.77 -16.20
N THR A 23 8.39 -5.53 -16.00
CA THR A 23 9.27 -6.51 -15.32
C THR A 23 8.90 -6.61 -13.84
N LEU A 24 8.64 -5.48 -13.19
CA LEU A 24 8.21 -5.45 -11.79
C LEU A 24 6.86 -6.14 -11.59
N GLU A 25 5.87 -5.87 -12.45
CA GLU A 25 4.57 -6.53 -12.40
C GLU A 25 4.74 -8.05 -12.50
N HIS A 26 5.49 -8.51 -13.50
CA HIS A 26 5.72 -9.95 -13.68
C HIS A 26 6.43 -10.58 -12.47
N ALA A 27 7.46 -9.91 -11.94
CA ALA A 27 8.19 -10.38 -10.77
C ALA A 27 7.30 -10.42 -9.51
N LEU A 28 6.48 -9.39 -9.29
CA LEU A 28 5.53 -9.32 -8.17
C LEU A 28 4.48 -10.42 -8.26
N LEU A 29 3.84 -10.61 -9.42
CA LEU A 29 2.85 -11.66 -9.63
C LEU A 29 3.45 -13.06 -9.42
N ASN A 30 4.67 -13.29 -9.89
CA ASN A 30 5.35 -14.56 -9.66
C ASN A 30 5.70 -14.78 -8.19
N ALA A 31 6.18 -13.75 -7.49
CA ALA A 31 6.48 -13.83 -6.06
C ALA A 31 5.23 -14.15 -5.23
N ILE A 32 4.10 -13.50 -5.53
CA ILE A 32 2.82 -13.78 -4.86
C ILE A 32 2.35 -15.22 -5.16
N ALA A 33 2.44 -15.67 -6.42
CA ALA A 33 2.08 -17.03 -6.79
C ALA A 33 2.94 -18.08 -6.06
N GLN A 34 4.27 -17.88 -6.04
CA GLN A 34 5.20 -18.75 -5.33
C GLN A 34 4.92 -18.78 -3.82
N PHE A 35 4.61 -17.64 -3.22
CA PHE A 35 4.24 -17.54 -1.82
C PHE A 35 2.94 -18.33 -1.54
N ILE A 36 1.90 -18.13 -2.34
CA ILE A 36 0.63 -18.86 -2.21
C ILE A 36 0.88 -20.37 -2.31
N ASP A 37 1.66 -20.81 -3.31
CA ASP A 37 2.02 -22.21 -3.55
C ASP A 37 2.77 -22.84 -2.36
N SER A 38 3.68 -22.08 -1.75
CA SER A 38 4.47 -22.53 -0.60
C SER A 38 3.62 -22.71 0.66
N TYR A 39 2.51 -21.97 0.79
CA TYR A 39 1.65 -21.98 1.97
C TYR A 39 0.23 -22.53 1.73
N GLN A 40 -0.06 -23.16 0.58
CA GLN A 40 -1.41 -23.67 0.24
C GLN A 40 -2.05 -24.50 1.37
N ARG A 41 -1.26 -25.28 2.12
CA ARG A 41 -1.77 -26.10 3.23
C ARG A 41 -2.22 -25.28 4.46
N LYS A 42 -1.59 -24.12 4.69
CA LYS A 42 -1.96 -23.19 5.77
C LYS A 42 -3.04 -22.22 5.32
N LEU A 43 -3.04 -21.92 4.02
CA LEU A 43 -3.97 -21.00 3.39
C LEU A 43 -5.32 -21.70 3.22
N ARG A 44 -6.20 -21.54 4.21
CA ARG A 44 -7.56 -22.11 4.15
C ARG A 44 -8.42 -21.41 3.12
N GLU A 45 -8.45 -20.08 3.18
CA GLU A 45 -9.27 -19.23 2.31
C GLU A 45 -8.55 -17.90 2.08
N LEU A 46 -8.19 -17.61 0.82
CA LEU A 46 -7.62 -16.32 0.43
C LEU A 46 -8.77 -15.39 0.06
N ILE A 47 -9.09 -14.45 0.93
CA ILE A 47 -10.21 -13.51 0.69
C ILE A 47 -9.78 -12.27 -0.08
N ALA A 48 -8.52 -11.85 0.04
CA ALA A 48 -8.01 -10.65 -0.61
C ALA A 48 -6.48 -10.62 -0.70
N ILE A 49 -5.96 -9.86 -1.67
CA ILE A 49 -4.55 -9.47 -1.76
C ILE A 49 -4.47 -7.94 -1.68
N SER A 50 -3.56 -7.41 -0.87
CA SER A 50 -3.29 -5.98 -0.82
C SER A 50 -1.82 -5.69 -1.11
N VAL A 51 -1.55 -4.73 -1.99
CA VAL A 51 -0.20 -4.25 -2.30
C VAL A 51 -0.06 -2.81 -1.83
N ILE A 52 0.92 -2.57 -0.96
CA ILE A 52 1.23 -1.25 -0.41
C ILE A 52 2.54 -0.77 -1.03
N LEU A 53 2.56 0.43 -1.60
CA LEU A 53 3.72 0.98 -2.30
C LEU A 53 3.83 2.50 -2.16
N PRO A 54 5.03 3.09 -2.34
CA PRO A 54 5.19 4.54 -2.37
C PRO A 54 4.74 5.12 -3.72
N GLY A 55 4.28 6.37 -3.73
CA GLY A 55 3.94 7.11 -4.94
C GLY A 55 2.48 7.57 -4.99
N LEU A 56 2.00 7.93 -6.17
CA LEU A 56 0.62 8.41 -6.34
C LEU A 56 -0.30 7.22 -6.68
N VAL A 57 -0.98 6.71 -5.67
CA VAL A 57 -1.89 5.55 -5.77
C VAL A 57 -3.33 6.01 -5.63
N ASP A 58 -4.16 5.63 -6.59
CA ASP A 58 -5.62 5.76 -6.53
C ASP A 58 -6.23 4.43 -6.07
N PRO A 59 -6.68 4.33 -4.80
CA PRO A 59 -7.25 3.10 -4.26
C PRO A 59 -8.64 2.78 -4.84
N ASP A 60 -9.37 3.76 -5.39
CA ASP A 60 -10.72 3.55 -5.92
C ASP A 60 -10.65 2.93 -7.32
N SER A 61 -9.75 3.43 -8.18
CA SER A 61 -9.54 2.83 -9.51
C SER A 61 -8.54 1.67 -9.53
N GLY A 62 -7.80 1.47 -8.43
CA GLY A 62 -6.80 0.42 -8.32
C GLY A 62 -5.52 0.69 -9.12
N LYS A 63 -5.26 1.97 -9.44
CA LYS A 63 -4.18 2.39 -10.35
C LYS A 63 -3.05 3.12 -9.64
N ILE A 64 -1.85 2.96 -10.20
CA ILE A 64 -0.65 3.65 -9.77
C ILE A 64 -0.27 4.67 -10.85
N HIS A 65 -0.41 5.95 -10.53
CA HIS A 65 -0.14 7.05 -11.45
C HIS A 65 1.34 7.46 -11.46
N TYR A 66 2.05 7.24 -10.35
CA TYR A 66 3.45 7.62 -10.20
C TYR A 66 4.16 6.75 -9.17
N MET A 67 5.45 6.47 -9.39
CA MET A 67 6.35 5.86 -8.42
C MET A 67 7.71 6.57 -8.40
N PRO A 68 8.41 6.65 -7.26
CA PRO A 68 9.67 7.41 -7.15
C PRO A 68 10.87 6.87 -7.98
N HIS A 69 10.88 5.58 -8.33
CA HIS A 69 12.08 4.92 -8.87
C HIS A 69 11.85 4.16 -10.18
N ILE A 70 10.59 4.04 -10.61
CA ILE A 70 10.19 3.27 -11.79
C ILE A 70 9.17 4.11 -12.54
N GLN A 71 9.40 4.30 -13.83
CA GLN A 71 8.43 4.96 -14.68
C GLN A 71 7.22 4.05 -14.86
N VAL A 72 6.05 4.57 -14.52
CA VAL A 72 4.76 3.90 -14.64
C VAL A 72 3.81 4.75 -15.45
N GLU A 73 2.91 4.11 -16.18
CA GLU A 73 1.91 4.77 -17.04
C GLU A 73 0.52 4.27 -16.64
N ASN A 74 -0.12 4.95 -15.68
CA ASN A 74 -1.45 4.58 -15.16
C ASN A 74 -1.59 3.07 -14.89
N TRP A 75 -0.65 2.51 -14.14
CA TRP A 75 -0.48 1.08 -13.97
C TRP A 75 -1.67 0.47 -13.22
N GLY A 76 -2.50 -0.32 -13.93
CA GLY A 76 -3.67 -1.04 -13.40
C GLY A 76 -3.29 -2.31 -12.64
N LEU A 77 -2.57 -2.16 -11.52
CA LEU A 77 -2.07 -3.30 -10.77
C LEU A 77 -3.20 -4.16 -10.16
N VAL A 78 -4.29 -3.55 -9.68
CA VAL A 78 -5.42 -4.32 -9.15
C VAL A 78 -6.01 -5.23 -10.21
N GLU A 79 -6.28 -4.72 -11.42
CA GLU A 79 -6.81 -5.51 -12.53
C GLU A 79 -5.90 -6.71 -12.86
N ALA A 80 -4.58 -6.49 -12.96
CA ALA A 80 -3.62 -7.55 -13.22
C ALA A 80 -3.59 -8.62 -12.10
N LEU A 81 -3.70 -8.21 -10.83
CA LEU A 81 -3.76 -9.13 -9.68
C LEU A 81 -5.07 -9.94 -9.68
N GLU A 82 -6.21 -9.29 -9.89
CA GLU A 82 -7.52 -9.95 -9.91
C GLU A 82 -7.63 -10.90 -11.11
N GLU A 83 -7.10 -10.52 -12.27
CA GLU A 83 -7.02 -11.41 -13.43
C GLU A 83 -6.20 -12.66 -13.12
N ARG A 84 -5.06 -12.51 -12.45
CA ARG A 84 -4.15 -13.61 -12.14
C ARG A 84 -4.65 -14.54 -11.03
N PHE A 85 -5.18 -13.98 -9.95
CA PHE A 85 -5.45 -14.72 -8.71
C PHE A 85 -6.93 -14.97 -8.44
N LYS A 86 -7.84 -14.33 -9.18
CA LYS A 86 -9.30 -14.49 -9.04
C LYS A 86 -9.81 -14.22 -7.61
N VAL A 87 -9.18 -13.29 -6.91
CA VAL A 87 -9.56 -12.80 -5.57
C VAL A 87 -9.58 -11.28 -5.59
N THR A 88 -10.36 -10.67 -4.69
CA THR A 88 -10.43 -9.20 -4.58
C THR A 88 -9.05 -8.62 -4.25
N CYS A 89 -8.64 -7.58 -4.96
CA CYS A 89 -7.34 -6.97 -4.74
C CYS A 89 -7.43 -5.47 -4.42
N PHE A 90 -6.47 -4.98 -3.64
CA PHE A 90 -6.39 -3.58 -3.23
C PHE A 90 -4.97 -3.06 -3.42
N VAL A 91 -4.86 -1.76 -3.72
CA VAL A 91 -3.59 -1.04 -3.68
C VAL A 91 -3.66 0.13 -2.72
N GLY A 92 -2.56 0.40 -2.01
CA GLY A 92 -2.48 1.45 -1.00
C GLY A 92 -1.17 2.23 -1.06
N HIS A 93 -1.24 3.50 -0.64
CA HIS A 93 -0.06 4.32 -0.39
C HIS A 93 0.53 4.01 0.99
N ASP A 94 1.84 3.83 1.08
CA ASP A 94 2.53 3.36 2.29
C ASP A 94 2.20 4.15 3.57
N ILE A 95 2.24 5.48 3.54
CA ILE A 95 1.98 6.30 4.73
C ILE A 95 0.49 6.26 5.14
N ARG A 96 -0.43 6.23 4.17
CA ARG A 96 -1.87 6.18 4.45
C ARG A 96 -2.28 4.80 4.98
N SER A 97 -1.73 3.75 4.39
CA SER A 97 -1.92 2.38 4.86
C SER A 97 -1.34 2.18 6.26
N LEU A 98 -0.21 2.84 6.59
CA LEU A 98 0.31 2.83 7.94
C LEU A 98 -0.62 3.55 8.94
N ALA A 99 -1.18 4.72 8.58
CA ALA A 99 -2.16 5.40 9.43
C ALA A 99 -3.44 4.57 9.65
N LEU A 100 -3.92 3.88 8.60
CA LEU A 100 -5.01 2.92 8.74
C LEU A 100 -4.65 1.75 9.66
N ALA A 101 -3.42 1.22 9.55
CA ALA A 101 -2.95 0.15 10.42
C ALA A 101 -2.90 0.58 11.89
N GLU A 102 -2.39 1.78 12.18
CA GLU A 102 -2.39 2.34 13.54
C GLU A 102 -3.82 2.59 14.07
N HIS A 103 -4.74 2.99 13.19
CA HIS A 103 -6.14 3.19 13.56
C HIS A 103 -6.90 1.88 13.80
N TYR A 104 -6.65 0.81 13.05
CA TYR A 104 -7.33 -0.46 13.28
C TYR A 104 -6.66 -1.34 14.31
N PHE A 105 -5.32 -1.28 14.42
CA PHE A 105 -4.52 -2.30 15.12
C PHE A 105 -3.46 -1.71 16.08
N GLY A 106 -3.27 -0.39 16.10
CA GLY A 106 -2.15 0.25 16.79
C GLY A 106 -2.55 1.36 17.75
N ALA A 107 -1.72 2.40 17.82
CA ALA A 107 -1.77 3.40 18.88
C ALA A 107 -2.98 4.36 18.79
N SER A 108 -3.70 4.39 17.66
CA SER A 108 -4.82 5.31 17.43
C SER A 108 -6.17 4.61 17.28
N GLN A 109 -6.32 3.40 17.84
CA GLN A 109 -7.57 2.64 17.85
C GLN A 109 -8.74 3.36 18.51
N ASP A 110 -8.47 4.07 19.61
CA ASP A 110 -9.50 4.77 20.39
C ASP A 110 -9.67 6.23 19.95
N CYS A 111 -9.15 6.61 18.78
CA CYS A 111 -9.19 7.98 18.26
C CYS A 111 -10.01 8.08 16.98
N GLU A 112 -11.04 8.93 16.97
CA GLU A 112 -11.80 9.24 15.75
C GLU A 112 -11.03 10.16 14.79
N ASP A 113 -10.16 11.02 15.32
CA ASP A 113 -9.29 11.90 14.55
C ASP A 113 -7.83 11.67 14.98
N SER A 114 -6.95 11.44 14.02
CA SER A 114 -5.52 11.26 14.28
C SER A 114 -4.67 11.67 13.09
N ILE A 115 -3.42 12.06 13.37
CA ILE A 115 -2.42 12.35 12.36
C ILE A 115 -1.19 11.50 12.66
N LEU A 116 -0.89 10.57 11.76
CA LEU A 116 0.38 9.87 11.73
C LEU A 116 1.37 10.71 10.93
N VAL A 117 2.54 10.99 11.50
CA VAL A 117 3.65 11.63 10.79
C VAL A 117 4.80 10.64 10.66
N ARG A 118 5.18 10.32 9.43
CA ARG A 118 6.34 9.48 9.13
C ARG A 118 7.52 10.36 8.77
N VAL A 119 8.60 10.27 9.55
CA VAL A 119 9.89 10.91 9.28
C VAL A 119 10.89 9.82 8.93
N HIS A 120 11.28 9.74 7.65
CA HIS A 120 12.25 8.75 7.16
C HIS A 120 13.11 9.37 6.05
N ARG A 121 13.25 8.71 4.89
CA ARG A 121 13.88 9.27 3.68
C ARG A 121 13.12 10.49 3.12
N GLY A 122 11.86 10.64 3.50
CA GLY A 122 11.03 11.81 3.27
C GLY A 122 10.08 12.00 4.45
N THR A 123 9.28 13.07 4.40
CA THR A 123 8.29 13.39 5.42
C THR A 123 6.90 13.35 4.79
N GLY A 124 6.01 12.57 5.38
CA GLY A 124 4.60 12.54 4.98
C GLY A 124 3.71 12.19 6.15
N ALA A 125 2.42 12.34 5.96
CA ALA A 125 1.41 12.14 6.98
C ALA A 125 0.23 11.32 6.46
N GLY A 126 -0.37 10.53 7.34
CA GLY A 126 -1.67 9.92 7.12
C GLY A 126 -2.65 10.52 8.13
N ILE A 127 -3.80 10.96 7.65
CA ILE A 127 -4.79 11.68 8.46
C ILE A 127 -6.04 10.83 8.54
N ILE A 128 -6.47 10.49 9.74
CA ILE A 128 -7.79 9.93 10.01
C ILE A 128 -8.68 11.07 10.51
N SER A 129 -9.88 11.18 9.96
CA SER A 129 -10.91 12.06 10.50
C SER A 129 -12.28 11.40 10.49
N ASN A 130 -13.02 11.54 11.60
CA ASN A 130 -14.28 10.83 11.85
C ASN A 130 -14.17 9.31 11.57
N GLY A 131 -13.07 8.69 12.01
CA GLY A 131 -12.78 7.26 11.83
C GLY A 131 -12.48 6.84 10.39
N ARG A 132 -12.22 7.79 9.47
CA ARG A 132 -11.96 7.50 8.05
C ARG A 132 -10.65 8.10 7.60
N ILE A 133 -9.93 7.37 6.74
CA ILE A 133 -8.74 7.90 6.07
C ILE A 133 -9.13 9.10 5.19
N PHE A 134 -8.44 10.21 5.41
CA PHE A 134 -8.65 11.44 4.66
C PHE A 134 -7.73 11.47 3.44
N ILE A 135 -8.29 11.12 2.28
CA ILE A 135 -7.58 11.01 1.00
C ILE A 135 -7.56 12.34 0.23
N GLY A 136 -8.58 13.19 0.47
CA GLY A 136 -8.85 14.40 -0.29
C GLY A 136 -9.24 14.12 -1.76
N ARG A 137 -9.54 15.17 -2.52
CA ARG A 137 -10.03 15.04 -3.91
C ARG A 137 -8.99 14.53 -4.89
N ASN A 138 -7.71 14.83 -4.65
CA ASN A 138 -6.61 14.53 -5.58
C ASN A 138 -5.70 13.38 -5.09
N GLY A 139 -6.05 12.71 -3.99
CA GLY A 139 -5.27 11.57 -3.46
C GLY A 139 -3.88 11.92 -2.92
N ASN A 140 -3.54 13.21 -2.81
CA ASN A 140 -2.22 13.72 -2.41
C ASN A 140 -2.24 14.37 -1.02
N VAL A 141 -3.28 14.15 -0.22
CA VAL A 141 -3.30 14.64 1.15
C VAL A 141 -2.25 13.92 1.97
N GLY A 142 -1.53 14.68 2.80
CA GLY A 142 -0.50 14.15 3.69
C GLY A 142 0.92 14.33 3.17
N GLU A 143 1.12 14.93 1.99
CA GLU A 143 2.44 15.25 1.43
C GLU A 143 3.11 16.45 2.13
N ILE A 144 3.17 16.41 3.47
CA ILE A 144 3.64 17.53 4.30
C ILE A 144 5.14 17.84 4.10
N GLY A 145 5.92 16.90 3.57
CA GLY A 145 7.32 17.14 3.20
C GLY A 145 7.50 18.13 2.05
N HIS A 146 6.43 18.45 1.32
CA HIS A 146 6.44 19.47 0.26
C HIS A 146 6.02 20.86 0.75
N ILE A 147 5.71 21.02 2.04
CA ILE A 147 5.42 22.32 2.64
C ILE A 147 6.75 23.08 2.75
N GLN A 148 6.82 24.27 2.13
CA GLN A 148 7.98 25.15 2.26
C GLN A 148 8.07 25.68 3.69
N VAL A 149 9.11 25.29 4.41
CA VAL A 149 9.37 25.75 5.79
C VAL A 149 10.28 26.98 5.79
N GLU A 150 11.33 26.97 4.96
CA GLU A 150 12.26 28.08 4.81
C GLU A 150 12.16 28.66 3.38
N PRO A 151 11.68 29.90 3.21
CA PRO A 151 11.45 30.49 1.89
C PRO A 151 12.71 30.60 1.02
N LEU A 152 13.89 30.67 1.65
CA LEU A 152 15.17 30.92 1.01
C LEU A 152 16.24 29.82 1.27
N GLY A 153 15.89 28.80 2.05
CA GLY A 153 16.82 27.78 2.56
C GLY A 153 17.75 28.25 3.68
#